data_AF-A0A803P7F1-F1
#
_entry.id   AF-A0A803P7F1-F1
#
_cell.length_a   1.000
_cell.length_b   1.000
_cell.length_c   1.000
_cell.angle_alpha   90.00
_cell.angle_beta   90.00
_cell.angle_gamma   90.00
#
_symmetry.space_group_name_H-M   'P 1'
#
loop_
_entity.id
_entity.type
_entity.pdbx_description
1 polymer ?
#
loop_
_entity_poly.entity_id
_entity_poly.type
_entity_poly.pdbx_seq_one_letter_code
_entity_poly.pdbx_strand_id
1 'polypeptide(L)'
;MAMKLENKVEISIEARQVQVEGMPKGKASDNDKHGPAEEIYQTQDSTLNTYQLTRDRVRRESRAPARFGFADYTAYALTITSKIENVEPATYEEAINCKNRDKWLQAIDEEK
;
A
#
# COMPACT_ATOMS: atom_id res chain seq x y z
N MET A 1 -41.97 -0.49 7.16
CA MET A 1 -41.27 -1.60 6.48
C MET A 1 -40.15 -1.00 5.64
N ALA A 2 -38.93 -1.53 5.79
CA ALA A 2 -37.70 -1.29 5.01
C ALA A 2 -37.02 0.09 5.11
N MET A 3 -35.92 0.15 5.88
CA MET A 3 -34.82 1.10 5.63
C MET A 3 -33.80 0.41 4.73
N LYS A 4 -33.64 0.88 3.49
CA LYS A 4 -32.55 0.46 2.60
C LYS A 4 -31.28 1.21 3.01
N LEU A 5 -30.27 0.47 3.45
CA LEU A 5 -28.91 0.98 3.64
C LEU A 5 -28.08 0.58 2.41
N GLU A 6 -27.99 1.47 1.43
CA GLU A 6 -27.05 1.35 0.31
C GLU A 6 -25.78 2.17 0.63
N ASN A 7 -24.95 1.66 1.54
CA ASN A 7 -23.63 2.25 1.79
C ASN A 7 -22.62 1.70 0.77
N LYS A 8 -22.51 2.37 -0.38
CA LYS A 8 -21.37 2.22 -1.28
C LYS A 8 -20.21 3.05 -0.73
N VAL A 9 -19.14 2.39 -0.30
CA VAL A 9 -17.87 3.03 0.00
C VAL A 9 -17.05 3.09 -1.29
N GLU A 10 -16.96 4.26 -1.91
CA GLU A 10 -16.12 4.50 -3.08
C GLU A 10 -14.73 4.94 -2.62
N ILE A 11 -13.73 4.07 -2.81
CA ILE A 11 -12.33 4.36 -2.48
C ILE A 11 -11.66 4.88 -3.76
N SER A 12 -11.40 6.19 -3.81
CA SER A 12 -10.69 6.84 -4.91
C SER A 12 -9.19 6.89 -4.61
N ILE A 13 -8.37 6.28 -5.47
CA ILE A 13 -6.91 6.25 -5.33
C ILE A 13 -6.31 7.20 -6.37
N GLU A 14 -5.81 8.35 -5.93
CA GLU A 14 -5.12 9.30 -6.79
C GLU A 14 -3.60 9.02 -6.75
N ALA A 15 -3.03 8.65 -7.90
CA ALA A 15 -1.62 8.33 -8.02
C ALA A 15 -0.77 9.62 -8.05
N ARG A 16 -0.14 9.96 -6.91
CA ARG A 16 0.79 11.07 -6.81
C ARG A 16 2.14 10.71 -7.45
N GLN A 17 2.49 11.37 -8.55
CA GLN A 17 3.82 11.25 -9.16
C GLN A 17 4.84 12.09 -8.37
N VAL A 18 5.92 11.46 -7.91
CA VAL A 18 7.06 12.13 -7.28
C VAL A 18 8.11 12.41 -8.36
N GLN A 19 8.46 13.68 -8.54
CA GLN A 19 9.56 14.12 -9.41
C GLN A 19 10.88 13.91 -8.67
N VAL A 20 11.83 13.18 -9.27
CA VAL A 20 13.18 13.00 -8.75
C VAL A 20 14.08 14.02 -9.43
N GLU A 21 14.54 15.04 -8.70
CA GLU A 21 15.56 15.97 -9.17
C GLU A 21 16.93 15.29 -9.26
N GLY A 22 17.68 15.65 -10.31
CA GLY A 22 18.94 15.00 -10.70
C GLY A 22 20.12 15.25 -9.74
N MET A 23 20.91 14.20 -9.52
CA MET A 23 22.16 14.23 -8.76
C MET A 23 23.27 14.97 -9.55
N PRO A 24 24.10 15.83 -8.92
CA PRO A 24 25.19 16.52 -9.61
C PRO A 24 26.36 15.56 -9.90
N LYS A 25 26.94 15.67 -11.11
CA LYS A 25 28.11 14.91 -11.53
C LYS A 25 29.38 15.41 -10.82
N GLY A 26 29.89 14.64 -9.87
CA GLY A 26 31.24 14.80 -9.32
C GLY A 26 32.31 14.45 -10.34
N LYS A 27 33.38 15.25 -10.41
CA LYS A 27 34.49 15.08 -11.36
C LYS A 27 35.42 13.96 -10.90
N ALA A 28 35.74 13.02 -11.79
CA ALA A 28 36.67 11.93 -11.52
C ALA A 28 38.11 12.37 -11.83
N SER A 29 39.01 11.98 -10.93
CA SER A 29 40.47 12.15 -10.95
C SER A 29 41.13 11.26 -12.01
N ASP A 30 42.28 11.72 -12.50
CA ASP A 30 43.13 11.12 -13.54
C ASP A 30 43.79 9.78 -13.19
N ASN A 31 44.03 9.02 -14.27
CA ASN A 31 45.00 7.94 -14.53
C ASN A 31 44.84 6.55 -13.87
N ASP A 32 44.65 5.51 -14.70
CA ASP A 32 45.77 4.67 -15.15
C ASP A 32 45.41 3.65 -16.26
N LYS A 33 46.22 3.70 -17.34
CA LYS A 33 46.64 2.69 -18.33
C LYS A 33 45.72 1.50 -18.67
N HIS A 34 45.27 1.43 -19.92
CA HIS A 34 44.75 0.21 -20.58
C HIS A 34 45.63 -0.17 -21.78
N GLY A 35 45.94 -1.46 -21.90
CA GLY A 35 46.61 -2.09 -23.04
C GLY A 35 45.78 -2.04 -24.33
N PRO A 36 46.25 -2.61 -25.46
CA PRO A 36 45.66 -2.37 -26.76
C PRO A 36 44.21 -2.85 -26.79
N ALA A 37 43.29 -1.90 -26.77
CA ALA A 37 41.87 -2.15 -26.91
C ALA A 37 41.62 -2.66 -28.33
N GLU A 38 41.14 -3.89 -28.45
CA GLU A 38 40.43 -4.30 -29.65
C GLU A 38 39.24 -3.33 -29.81
N GLU A 39 39.29 -2.49 -30.85
CA GLU A 39 38.18 -1.61 -31.21
C GLU A 39 36.99 -2.47 -31.61
N ILE A 40 36.14 -2.79 -30.64
CA ILE A 40 34.78 -3.23 -30.93
C ILE A 40 34.08 -2.00 -31.51
N TYR A 41 34.01 -1.92 -32.84
CA TYR A 41 33.13 -0.98 -33.52
C TYR A 41 31.71 -1.26 -33.06
N GLN A 42 31.24 -0.52 -32.06
CA GLN A 42 29.83 -0.46 -31.71
C GLN A 42 29.16 0.29 -32.86
N THR A 43 28.74 -0.45 -33.88
CA THR A 43 27.77 0.04 -34.84
C THR A 43 26.54 0.41 -34.04
N GLN A 44 26.39 1.70 -33.76
CA GLN A 44 25.25 2.24 -33.05
C GLN A 44 24.05 2.01 -33.97
N ASP A 45 23.34 0.90 -33.75
CA ASP A 45 22.16 0.55 -34.52
C ASP A 45 21.16 1.71 -34.34
N SER A 46 20.89 2.42 -35.42
CA SER A 46 20.06 3.64 -35.39
C SER A 46 18.64 3.35 -34.88
N THR A 47 18.23 2.09 -34.90
CA THR A 47 16.99 1.58 -34.31
C THR A 47 16.96 1.67 -32.79
N LEU A 48 18.11 1.58 -32.10
CA LEU A 48 18.19 1.73 -30.64
C LEU A 48 18.00 3.18 -30.20
N ASN A 49 18.27 4.16 -31.07
CA ASN A 49 18.09 5.57 -30.78
C ASN A 49 16.60 5.98 -30.72
N THR A 50 15.71 5.19 -31.33
CA THR A 50 14.25 5.41 -31.31
C THR A 50 13.50 4.44 -30.39
N TYR A 51 14.15 3.37 -29.94
CA TYR A 51 13.55 2.38 -29.06
C TYR A 51 13.27 2.96 -27.66
N GLN A 52 12.01 2.93 -27.24
CA GLN A 52 11.61 3.47 -25.95
C GLN A 52 11.07 2.35 -25.05
N LEU A 53 11.92 1.85 -24.15
CA LEU A 53 11.60 0.73 -23.27
C LEU A 53 10.33 0.95 -22.41
N THR A 54 10.00 2.20 -22.06
CA THR A 54 8.76 2.49 -21.30
C THR A 54 7.48 2.29 -22.13
N ARG A 55 7.57 2.46 -23.45
CA ARG A 55 6.46 2.26 -24.40
C ARG A 55 6.39 0.81 -24.86
N ASP A 56 7.54 0.24 -25.20
CA ASP A 56 7.63 -1.02 -25.93
C ASP A 56 7.69 -2.23 -24.99
N ARG A 57 7.91 -2.03 -23.68
CA ARG A 57 7.84 -3.10 -22.69
C ARG A 57 6.38 -3.50 -22.45
N VAL A 58 6.14 -4.82 -22.51
CA VAL A 58 4.86 -5.42 -22.13
C VAL A 58 4.47 -4.98 -20.70
N ARG A 59 3.21 -4.57 -20.52
CA ARG A 59 2.68 -4.21 -19.21
C ARG A 59 2.71 -5.42 -18.29
N ARG A 60 3.14 -5.21 -17.04
CA ARG A 60 3.13 -6.26 -16.02
C ARG A 60 1.69 -6.56 -15.62
N GLU A 61 1.37 -7.85 -15.50
CA GLU A 61 0.13 -8.28 -14.86
C GLU A 61 0.20 -7.96 -13.36
N SER A 62 -0.84 -7.30 -12.84
CA SER A 62 -0.99 -7.17 -11.39
C SER A 62 -1.51 -8.50 -10.85
N ARG A 63 -0.68 -9.19 -10.05
CA ARG A 63 -1.07 -10.41 -9.34
C ARG A 63 -1.08 -10.15 -7.84
N ALA A 64 -2.09 -10.69 -7.16
CA ALA A 64 -2.16 -10.64 -5.72
C ALA A 64 -0.92 -11.34 -5.11
N PRO A 65 -0.41 -10.87 -3.95
CA PRO A 65 0.68 -11.54 -3.26
C PRO A 65 0.32 -13.00 -2.95
N ALA A 66 1.19 -13.94 -3.28
CA ALA A 66 0.98 -15.37 -3.02
C ALA A 66 1.03 -15.74 -1.52
N ARG A 67 1.38 -14.78 -0.65
CA ARG A 67 1.61 -15.02 0.77
C ARG A 67 0.32 -15.23 1.57
N PHE A 68 -0.78 -14.62 1.15
CA PHE A 68 -2.06 -14.71 1.85
C PHE A 68 -3.14 -15.07 0.85
N GLY A 69 -3.83 -16.17 1.11
CA GLY A 69 -4.98 -16.59 0.32
C GLY A 69 -6.24 -15.82 0.72
N PHE A 70 -7.32 -16.00 -0.06
CA PHE A 70 -8.63 -15.44 0.26
C PHE A 70 -9.10 -15.84 1.68
N ALA A 71 -8.88 -17.10 2.07
CA ALA A 71 -9.21 -17.61 3.39
C ALA A 71 -8.51 -16.81 4.50
N ASP A 72 -7.22 -16.50 4.34
CA ASP A 72 -6.44 -15.75 5.34
C ASP A 72 -6.99 -14.32 5.52
N TYR A 73 -7.36 -13.66 4.42
CA TYR A 73 -7.99 -12.34 4.49
C TYR A 73 -9.35 -12.40 5.19
N THR A 74 -10.18 -13.40 4.89
CA THR A 74 -11.48 -13.55 5.55
C THR A 74 -11.33 -13.86 7.04
N ALA A 75 -10.39 -14.74 7.40
CA ALA A 75 -10.09 -15.05 8.79
C ALA A 75 -9.57 -13.82 9.54
N TYR A 76 -8.67 -13.05 8.92
CA TYR A 76 -8.16 -11.80 9.48
C TYR A 76 -9.28 -10.77 9.68
N ALA A 77 -10.16 -10.58 8.68
CA ALA A 77 -11.28 -9.67 8.79
C ALA A 77 -12.21 -10.06 9.96
N LEU A 78 -12.63 -11.32 10.02
CA LEU A 78 -13.52 -11.82 11.08
C LEU A 78 -12.89 -11.72 12.46
N THR A 79 -11.61 -12.07 12.59
CA THR A 79 -10.90 -11.97 13.88
C THR A 79 -10.79 -10.52 14.36
N ILE A 80 -10.58 -9.57 13.45
CA ILE A 80 -10.56 -8.14 13.80
C ILE A 80 -11.94 -7.63 14.16
N THR A 81 -12.96 -7.96 13.39
CA THR A 81 -14.34 -7.54 13.68
C THR A 81 -14.76 -8.02 15.07
N SER A 82 -14.45 -9.28 15.41
CA SER A 82 -14.70 -9.83 16.75
C SER A 82 -13.94 -9.07 17.84
N LYS A 83 -12.71 -8.64 17.58
CA LYS A 83 -11.95 -7.84 18.54
C LYS A 83 -12.57 -6.46 18.74
N ILE A 84 -12.93 -5.76 17.66
CA ILE A 84 -13.48 -4.39 17.71
C ILE A 84 -14.86 -4.37 18.39
N GLU A 85 -15.73 -5.33 18.11
CA GLU A 85 -17.09 -5.34 18.67
C GLU A 85 -17.11 -5.67 20.17
N ASN A 86 -16.13 -6.43 20.66
CA ASN A 86 -16.04 -6.86 22.05
C ASN A 86 -15.02 -6.05 22.89
N VAL A 87 -14.54 -4.90 22.40
CA VAL A 87 -13.66 -4.05 23.22
C VAL A 87 -14.47 -3.41 24.33
N GLU A 88 -14.06 -3.67 25.56
CA GLU A 88 -14.56 -2.97 26.73
C GLU A 88 -14.04 -1.51 26.73
N PRO A 89 -14.90 -0.51 26.97
CA PRO A 89 -14.48 0.89 27.08
C PRO A 89 -13.44 1.05 28.20
N ALA A 90 -12.34 1.75 27.91
CA ALA A 90 -11.25 1.94 28.87
C ALA A 90 -11.55 3.10 29.84
N THR A 91 -12.45 4.01 29.45
CA THR A 91 -12.82 5.18 30.25
C THR A 91 -14.34 5.27 30.43
N TYR A 92 -14.76 5.92 31.50
CA TYR A 92 -16.19 6.18 31.75
C TYR A 92 -16.86 6.93 30.59
N GLU A 93 -16.16 7.90 30.00
CA GLU A 93 -16.68 8.66 28.86
C GLU A 93 -16.95 7.76 27.64
N GLU A 94 -16.04 6.84 27.34
CA GLU A 94 -16.24 5.84 26.29
C GLU A 94 -17.40 4.89 26.62
N ALA A 95 -17.54 4.49 27.88
CA ALA A 95 -18.64 3.63 28.32
C ALA A 95 -20.02 4.31 28.14
N ILE A 96 -20.10 5.61 28.40
CA ILE A 96 -21.32 6.40 28.25
C ILE A 96 -21.63 6.72 26.78
N ASN A 97 -20.61 6.82 25.93
CA ASN A 97 -20.79 7.12 24.51
C ASN A 97 -20.90 5.85 23.63
N CYS A 98 -20.71 4.66 24.20
CA CYS A 98 -20.81 3.41 23.44
C CYS A 98 -22.26 2.93 23.27
N LYS A 99 -22.48 2.05 22.28
CA LYS A 99 -23.78 1.42 22.00
C LYS A 99 -24.33 0.61 23.19
N ASN A 100 -23.46 0.12 24.06
CA ASN A 100 -23.81 -0.69 25.21
C ASN A 100 -23.89 0.12 26.53
N ARG A 101 -24.00 1.46 26.47
CA ARG A 101 -24.10 2.36 27.64
C ARG A 101 -25.04 1.84 28.71
N ASP A 102 -26.25 1.44 28.34
CA ASP A 102 -27.28 1.05 29.31
C ASP A 102 -26.86 -0.19 30.11
N LYS A 103 -26.12 -1.13 29.49
CA LYS A 103 -25.56 -2.30 30.17
C LYS A 103 -24.50 -1.91 31.19
N TRP A 104 -23.66 -0.92 30.84
CA TRP A 104 -22.66 -0.39 31.76
C TRP A 104 -23.29 0.33 32.94
N LEU A 105 -24.32 1.14 32.70
CA LEU A 105 -25.06 1.81 33.77
C LEU A 105 -25.77 0.82 34.70
N GLN A 106 -26.36 -0.23 34.13
CA GLN A 106 -26.98 -1.29 34.91
C GLN A 106 -25.96 -2.04 35.78
N ALA A 107 -24.81 -2.42 35.22
CA ALA A 107 -23.75 -3.08 35.98
C ALA A 107 -23.26 -2.25 37.17
N ILE A 108 -23.14 -0.92 37.00
CA ILE A 108 -22.76 0.00 38.09
C ILE A 108 -23.83 0.03 39.19
N ASP A 109 -25.11 -0.08 38.84
CA ASP A 109 -26.20 -0.06 39.83
C ASP A 109 -26.33 -1.40 40.56
N GLU A 110 -26.05 -2.52 39.89
CA GLU A 110 -26.02 -3.86 40.47
C GLU A 110 -24.86 -4.07 41.47
N GLU A 111 -23.78 -3.30 41.35
CA GLU A 111 -22.62 -3.37 42.26
C GLU A 111 -22.84 -2.61 43.59
N LYS A 112 -23.87 -1.75 43.69
CA LYS A 112 -24.16 -0.94 44.90
C LYS A 112 -24.83 -1.73 46.02
#